data_AF-A0A832ETS7-F1
#
_entry.id   AF-A0A832ETS7-F1
#
_cell.length_a   1.000
_cell.length_b   1.000
_cell.length_c   1.000
_cell.angle_alpha   90.00
_cell.angle_beta   90.00
_cell.angle_gamma   90.00
#
_symmetry.space_group_name_H-M   'P 1'
#
loop_
_entity.id
_entity.type
_entity.pdbx_description
1 polymer ?
#
loop_
_entity_poly.entity_id
_entity_poly.type
_entity_poly.pdbx_seq_one_letter_code
_entity_poly.pdbx_strand_id
1 'polypeptide(L)'
;MFINPDDHSAEKCNLCAHRIDIGLEPACVSVCPTEAILAGNLTDPSSRVARIVQREPVPVRKPDKHTRPAVFYKGAHQATLDPLAARRPDGDLYAWATQGGTGRQQIGSGHPGTANSSAAALLSYDIAHQAPWGWRVSLYTWTKGIASGGFLVPVLLALAGRLGWSDAAVRFVAPLLALGFLALTGALLIWDLKHPARFYLIFTRHQWQSWLVRGSFVIAAYGGVVTVYLVTAATRLTTAQEVLAVAGIPLGIGAACYTAFLFAQAKARDLWQSPMLLPHLAVQAGYAGAASTLPFALWLSPHRGVVAIEVVLAVAAGVHLVLVAAETALVHPTAHAHLGAHEMVRGRFAGPFWSGAVLVAATVAAPWIGVVSTPLALLGLLAYEHAYVQAGQSVPLA
;
A
#
# COMPACT_ATOMS: atom_id res chain seq x y z
N MET A 1 -0.72 12.54 23.11
CA MET A 1 -1.69 12.23 22.05
C MET A 1 -3.05 12.55 22.61
N PHE A 2 -3.72 13.54 22.04
CA PHE A 2 -5.07 13.94 22.43
C PHE A 2 -6.06 13.04 21.68
N ILE A 3 -7.16 12.66 22.32
CA ILE A 3 -8.27 11.98 21.66
C ILE A 3 -9.43 12.97 21.61
N ASN A 4 -9.84 13.33 20.40
CA ASN A 4 -10.91 14.29 20.19
C ASN A 4 -12.24 13.70 20.69
N PRO A 5 -13.01 14.42 21.53
CA PRO A 5 -14.25 13.89 22.11
C PRO A 5 -15.37 13.70 21.08
N ASP A 6 -15.36 14.44 19.97
CA ASP A 6 -16.44 14.45 18.98
C ASP A 6 -16.29 13.33 17.95
N ASP A 7 -15.08 13.15 17.42
CA ASP A 7 -14.81 12.16 16.36
C ASP A 7 -13.97 10.97 16.83
N HIS A 8 -13.57 10.97 18.10
CA HIS A 8 -12.74 9.94 18.74
C HIS A 8 -11.42 9.66 18.02
N SER A 9 -10.95 10.62 17.21
CA SER A 9 -9.68 10.52 16.50
C SER A 9 -8.51 10.90 17.38
N ALA A 10 -7.34 10.31 17.09
CA ALA A 10 -6.12 10.61 17.79
C ALA A 10 -5.32 11.69 17.07
N GLU A 11 -5.14 12.82 17.75
CA GLU A 11 -4.46 13.98 17.19
C GLU A 11 -3.06 14.15 17.81
N LYS A 12 -2.06 14.36 16.95
CA LYS A 12 -0.69 14.68 17.38
C LYS A 12 -0.59 16.12 17.87
N CYS A 13 -1.20 17.04 17.14
CA CYS A 13 -1.35 18.44 17.51
C CYS A 13 -2.85 18.70 17.62
N ASN A 14 -3.30 19.13 18.80
CA ASN A 14 -4.66 19.59 19.07
C ASN A 14 -4.68 21.10 19.36
N LEU A 15 -3.72 21.84 18.79
CA LEU A 15 -3.48 23.27 19.05
C LEU A 15 -3.38 23.62 20.54
N CYS A 16 -2.83 22.72 21.36
CA CYS A 16 -2.81 22.86 22.81
C CYS A 16 -4.21 23.16 23.39
N ALA A 17 -5.24 22.37 23.04
CA ALA A 17 -6.62 22.58 23.46
C ALA A 17 -6.78 23.04 24.93
N HIS A 18 -6.12 22.35 25.87
CA HIS A 18 -6.08 22.70 27.30
C HIS A 18 -5.67 24.16 27.64
N ARG A 19 -4.96 24.85 26.75
CA ARG A 19 -4.61 26.28 26.85
C ARG A 19 -5.67 27.17 26.22
N ILE A 20 -6.14 26.80 25.03
CA ILE A 20 -7.21 27.52 24.33
C ILE A 20 -8.47 27.56 25.19
N ASP A 21 -8.82 26.45 25.85
CA ASP A 21 -10.00 26.32 26.71
C ASP A 21 -10.00 27.30 27.89
N ILE A 22 -8.83 27.76 28.34
CA ILE A 22 -8.66 28.76 29.41
C ILE A 22 -8.29 30.15 28.87
N GLY A 23 -8.47 30.40 27.56
CA GLY A 23 -8.23 31.69 26.93
C GLY A 23 -6.76 32.01 26.65
N LEU A 24 -5.86 31.01 26.69
CA LEU A 24 -4.44 31.17 26.37
C LEU A 24 -4.14 30.72 24.92
N GLU A 25 -3.14 31.34 24.31
CA GLU A 25 -2.63 30.91 23.01
C GLU A 25 -1.88 29.56 23.10
N PRO A 26 -1.82 28.79 21.99
CA PRO A 26 -1.00 27.58 21.92
C PRO A 26 0.46 27.87 22.22
N ALA A 27 1.15 26.90 22.83
CA ALA A 27 2.55 27.10 23.27
C ALA A 27 3.48 27.51 22.11
N CYS A 28 3.30 26.94 20.92
CA CYS A 28 4.07 27.28 19.72
C CYS A 28 3.83 28.70 19.20
N VAL A 29 2.65 29.28 19.46
CA VAL A 29 2.33 30.68 19.12
C VAL A 29 2.97 31.60 20.15
N SER A 30 2.74 31.34 21.44
CA SER A 30 3.23 32.21 22.52
C SER A 30 4.76 32.29 22.61
N VAL A 31 5.49 31.25 22.17
CA VAL A 31 6.95 31.23 22.21
C VAL A 31 7.59 31.87 20.97
N CYS A 32 6.82 32.12 19.91
CA CYS A 32 7.35 32.59 18.64
C CYS A 32 7.67 34.10 18.73
N PRO A 33 8.95 34.51 18.79
CA PRO A 33 9.29 35.91 19.03
C PRO A 33 8.93 36.83 17.86
N THR A 34 8.80 36.27 16.66
CA THR A 34 8.50 37.00 15.43
C THR A 34 7.04 36.87 14.98
N GLU A 35 6.18 36.25 15.81
CA GLU A 35 4.77 35.97 15.47
C GLU A 35 4.58 35.24 14.11
N ALA A 36 5.53 34.39 13.73
CA ALA A 36 5.49 33.66 12.46
C ALA A 36 4.43 32.53 12.45
N ILE A 37 4.01 32.07 13.62
CA ILE A 37 2.97 31.04 13.78
C ILE A 37 1.72 31.72 14.32
N LEU A 38 0.60 31.57 13.61
CA LEU A 38 -0.70 32.03 14.03
C LEU A 38 -1.66 30.84 14.11
N ALA A 39 -2.44 30.77 15.18
CA ALA A 39 -3.50 29.77 15.35
C ALA A 39 -4.83 30.49 15.61
N GLY A 40 -5.92 29.96 15.07
CA GLY A 40 -7.23 30.57 15.21
C GLY A 40 -8.31 29.80 14.48
N ASN A 41 -9.57 30.20 14.72
CA ASN A 41 -10.72 29.60 14.07
C ASN A 41 -10.95 30.23 12.68
N LEU A 42 -10.92 29.40 11.63
CA LEU A 42 -11.16 29.84 10.25
C LEU A 42 -12.63 30.17 9.97
N THR A 43 -13.57 29.68 10.78
CA THR A 43 -15.01 29.95 10.62
C THR A 43 -15.44 31.24 11.30
N ASP A 44 -14.61 31.82 12.17
CA ASP A 44 -14.85 33.10 12.84
C ASP A 44 -14.17 34.24 12.06
N PRO A 45 -14.92 35.12 11.37
CA PRO A 45 -14.37 36.25 10.61
C PRO A 45 -13.61 37.26 11.49
N SER A 46 -13.87 37.27 12.80
CA SER A 46 -13.17 38.12 13.76
C SER A 46 -11.80 37.55 14.18
N SER A 47 -11.49 36.31 13.83
CA SER A 47 -10.18 35.71 14.09
C SER A 47 -9.09 36.35 13.22
N ARG A 48 -7.90 36.58 13.82
CA ARG A 48 -6.72 37.12 13.10
C ARG A 48 -6.35 36.24 11.90
N VAL A 49 -6.41 34.92 12.06
CA VAL A 49 -6.09 33.96 10.99
C VAL A 49 -7.10 34.04 9.85
N ALA A 50 -8.40 34.06 10.15
CA ALA A 50 -9.45 34.14 9.13
C ALA A 50 -9.32 35.42 8.28
N ARG A 51 -9.03 36.56 8.90
CA ARG A 51 -8.79 37.82 8.18
C ARG A 51 -7.59 37.73 7.22
N ILE A 52 -6.48 37.12 7.64
CA ILE A 52 -5.29 36.96 6.79
C ILE A 52 -5.62 36.03 5.61
N VAL A 53 -6.20 34.86 5.88
CA VAL A 53 -6.53 33.88 4.84
C VAL A 53 -7.50 34.44 3.79
N GLN A 54 -8.43 35.31 4.20
CA GLN A 54 -9.41 35.92 3.29
C GLN A 54 -8.87 37.11 2.49
N ARG A 55 -7.83 37.81 2.99
CA ARG A 55 -7.35 39.07 2.40
C ARG A 55 -6.00 38.96 1.71
N GLU A 56 -5.24 37.91 1.98
CA GLU A 56 -3.86 37.78 1.54
C GLU A 56 -3.62 36.50 0.74
N PRO A 57 -2.65 36.50 -0.20
CA PRO A 57 -2.26 35.30 -0.91
C PRO A 57 -1.52 34.34 0.04
N VAL A 58 -2.22 33.30 0.48
CA VAL A 58 -1.69 32.28 1.38
C VAL A 58 -1.69 30.90 0.72
N PRO A 59 -0.63 30.51 -0.03
CA PRO A 59 -0.56 29.19 -0.62
C PRO A 59 -0.60 28.06 0.41
N VAL A 60 -0.98 26.87 -0.07
CA VAL A 60 -0.99 25.61 0.67
C VAL A 60 -0.13 24.59 -0.08
N ARG A 61 0.33 23.54 0.62
CA ARG A 61 1.08 22.44 -0.01
C ARG A 61 0.12 21.51 -0.76
N LYS A 62 0.54 21.04 -1.95
CA LYS A 62 -0.18 20.06 -2.79
C LYS A 62 -1.70 20.36 -2.95
N PRO A 63 -2.09 21.54 -3.47
CA PRO A 63 -3.49 21.91 -3.63
C PRO A 63 -4.28 20.92 -4.52
N ASP A 64 -3.61 20.25 -5.46
CA ASP A 64 -4.13 19.21 -6.35
C ASP A 64 -4.68 17.97 -5.60
N LYS A 65 -4.27 17.74 -4.35
CA LYS A 65 -4.73 16.59 -3.55
C LYS A 65 -6.09 16.80 -2.87
N HIS A 66 -6.63 18.01 -2.95
CA HIS A 66 -7.94 18.38 -2.41
C HIS A 66 -8.14 17.89 -0.95
N THR A 67 -7.12 18.07 -0.11
CA THR A 67 -7.09 17.61 1.29
C THR A 67 -7.74 18.57 2.28
N ARG A 68 -8.26 19.71 1.81
CA ARG A 68 -8.81 20.79 2.66
C ARG A 68 -7.86 21.14 3.82
N PRO A 69 -6.63 21.57 3.52
CA PRO A 69 -5.61 21.80 4.54
C PRO A 69 -6.04 22.92 5.50
N ALA A 70 -5.68 22.75 6.77
CA ALA A 70 -5.88 23.76 7.83
C ALA A 70 -4.61 24.60 8.10
N VAL A 71 -3.57 24.44 7.27
CA VAL A 71 -2.29 25.14 7.40
C VAL A 71 -2.04 25.94 6.12
N PHE A 72 -1.82 27.24 6.29
CA PHE A 72 -1.65 28.23 5.23
C PHE A 72 -0.32 28.95 5.42
N TYR A 73 0.37 29.27 4.32
CA TYR A 73 1.69 29.88 4.37
C TYR A 73 1.64 31.29 3.78
N LYS A 74 2.03 32.31 4.56
CA LYS A 74 2.16 33.69 4.08
C LYS A 74 3.60 33.97 3.68
N GLY A 75 3.82 34.54 2.50
CA GLY A 75 5.15 34.89 2.00
C GLY A 75 6.05 33.70 1.65
N ALA A 76 5.51 32.49 1.58
CA ALA A 76 6.29 31.31 1.20
C ALA A 76 6.49 31.24 -0.32
N HIS A 77 7.74 31.01 -0.72
CA HIS A 77 8.09 30.76 -2.12
C HIS A 77 7.73 29.30 -2.49
N GLN A 78 7.36 29.04 -3.75
CA GLN A 78 7.02 27.67 -4.18
C GLN A 78 8.16 26.67 -3.92
N ALA A 79 9.41 27.11 -4.04
CA ALA A 79 10.59 26.29 -3.75
C ALA A 79 10.70 25.81 -2.29
N THR A 80 9.98 26.42 -1.33
CA THR A 80 9.90 25.95 0.05
C THR A 80 8.65 25.10 0.32
N LEU A 81 7.64 25.19 -0.54
CA LEU A 81 6.38 24.45 -0.41
C LEU A 81 6.44 23.09 -1.11
N ASP A 82 7.13 23.01 -2.26
CA ASP A 82 7.34 21.79 -3.02
C ASP A 82 8.72 21.17 -2.69
N PRO A 83 8.76 19.99 -2.04
CA PRO A 83 10.00 19.27 -1.75
C PRO A 83 10.87 18.95 -2.98
N LEU A 84 10.29 18.91 -4.18
CA LEU A 84 10.99 18.62 -5.42
C LEU A 84 11.45 19.88 -6.18
N ALA A 85 11.08 21.07 -5.71
CA ALA A 85 11.47 22.31 -6.39
C ALA A 85 12.93 22.67 -6.10
N ALA A 86 13.41 22.48 -4.87
CA ALA A 86 14.80 22.72 -4.53
C ALA A 86 15.69 21.52 -4.94
N ARG A 87 16.87 21.81 -5.51
CA ARG A 87 17.88 20.78 -5.78
C ARG A 87 18.56 20.35 -4.47
N ARG A 88 18.84 19.06 -4.36
CA ARG A 88 19.71 18.53 -3.31
C ARG A 88 21.18 18.92 -3.56
N PRO A 89 21.89 19.55 -2.60
CA PRO A 89 23.34 19.76 -2.72
C PRO A 89 24.11 18.44 -2.85
N ASP A 90 25.24 18.48 -3.53
CA ASP A 90 26.19 17.36 -3.55
C ASP A 90 27.05 17.40 -2.26
N GLY A 91 27.17 16.30 -1.52
CA GLY A 91 28.04 16.19 -0.33
C GLY A 91 27.54 16.89 0.94
N ASP A 92 28.48 17.35 1.80
CA ASP A 92 28.24 18.05 3.08
C ASP A 92 27.96 19.56 2.90
N LEU A 93 27.48 19.99 1.72
CA LEU A 93 27.17 21.40 1.42
C LEU A 93 25.93 21.93 2.17
N TYR A 94 25.40 21.15 3.12
CA TYR A 94 24.34 21.59 4.01
C TYR A 94 24.89 22.50 5.09
N ALA A 95 24.19 23.60 5.35
CA ALA A 95 24.57 24.52 6.39
C ALA A 95 24.27 23.88 7.76
N TRP A 96 25.32 23.55 8.51
CA TRP A 96 25.22 23.09 9.91
C TRP A 96 24.37 21.82 10.14
N ALA A 97 24.17 20.99 9.12
CA ALA A 97 23.46 19.72 9.23
C ALA A 97 24.28 18.57 8.61
N THR A 98 24.66 17.59 9.42
CA THR A 98 25.14 16.30 8.90
C THR A 98 23.92 15.53 8.38
N GLN A 99 23.88 15.30 7.07
CA GLN A 99 22.93 14.35 6.51
C GLN A 99 23.23 12.97 7.11
N GLY A 100 22.21 12.33 7.69
CA GLY A 100 22.30 10.93 8.10
C GLY A 100 22.62 10.02 6.90
N GLY A 101 22.95 8.76 7.15
CA GLY A 101 23.41 7.81 6.13
C GLY A 101 22.57 7.73 4.83
N THR A 102 23.17 7.13 3.80
CA THR A 102 22.57 6.95 2.47
C THR A 102 21.73 5.66 2.36
N GLY A 103 21.15 5.21 3.47
CA GLY A 103 20.38 3.96 3.50
C GLY A 103 19.19 3.99 2.53
N ARG A 104 18.83 2.83 1.95
CA ARG A 104 17.69 2.72 1.01
C ARG A 104 16.36 3.23 1.58
N GLN A 105 16.20 3.25 2.91
CA GLN A 105 15.02 3.76 3.59
C GLN A 105 15.15 5.20 4.12
N GLN A 106 16.30 5.85 3.92
CA GLN A 106 16.47 7.26 4.25
C GLN A 106 16.06 8.12 3.05
N ILE A 107 15.06 8.96 3.31
CA ILE A 107 14.47 9.88 2.36
C ILE A 107 14.91 11.28 2.79
N GLY A 108 15.91 11.83 2.10
CA GLY A 108 16.25 13.25 2.21
C GLY A 108 15.27 14.11 1.42
N SER A 109 15.24 15.40 1.69
CA SER A 109 14.45 16.38 0.94
C SER A 109 15.11 16.73 -0.38
N GLY A 110 14.40 17.40 -1.29
CA GLY A 110 14.97 17.91 -2.54
C GLY A 110 14.92 16.91 -3.69
N HIS A 111 14.99 17.45 -4.90
CA HIS A 111 15.06 16.64 -6.11
C HIS A 111 16.43 15.94 -6.23
N PRO A 112 16.47 14.60 -6.43
CA PRO A 112 17.73 13.85 -6.49
C PRO A 112 18.47 14.00 -7.82
N GLY A 113 17.77 14.39 -8.89
CA GLY A 113 18.36 14.65 -10.20
C GLY A 113 18.67 16.13 -10.45
N THR A 114 19.34 16.42 -11.56
CA THR A 114 19.73 17.78 -11.98
C THR A 114 18.59 18.61 -12.57
N ALA A 115 17.52 17.98 -13.04
CA ALA A 115 16.30 18.65 -13.49
C ALA A 115 15.38 18.90 -12.30
N ASN A 116 15.02 20.16 -12.04
CA ASN A 116 14.03 20.53 -11.03
C ASN A 116 13.07 21.58 -11.58
N SER A 117 11.98 21.85 -10.86
CA SER A 117 11.00 22.88 -11.23
C SER A 117 11.44 24.30 -10.84
N SER A 118 12.65 24.50 -10.30
CA SER A 118 13.18 25.81 -9.89
C SER A 118 14.69 25.92 -10.10
N ALA A 119 15.10 26.65 -11.15
CA ALA A 119 16.47 26.70 -11.68
C ALA A 119 17.57 27.21 -10.72
N ALA A 120 17.24 27.75 -9.54
CA ALA A 120 18.21 28.36 -8.63
C ALA A 120 18.03 28.03 -7.13
N ALA A 121 17.03 27.23 -6.75
CA ALA A 121 16.79 26.92 -5.33
C ALA A 121 17.60 25.68 -4.91
N LEU A 122 18.36 25.82 -3.81
CA LEU A 122 19.22 24.78 -3.27
C LEU A 122 18.88 24.60 -1.78
N LEU A 123 18.78 23.35 -1.33
CA LEU A 123 18.45 23.07 0.08
C LEU A 123 19.61 23.45 0.99
N SER A 124 19.38 24.39 1.90
CA SER A 124 20.37 24.80 2.91
C SER A 124 20.32 23.92 4.16
N TYR A 125 19.12 23.50 4.58
CA TYR A 125 18.89 22.65 5.75
C TYR A 125 17.93 21.51 5.40
N ASP A 126 18.20 20.33 5.94
CA ASP A 126 17.33 19.18 5.78
C ASP A 126 17.56 18.15 6.90
N ILE A 127 16.51 17.39 7.21
CA ILE A 127 16.53 16.28 8.16
C ILE A 127 16.04 15.05 7.40
N ALA A 128 16.91 14.05 7.24
CA ALA A 128 16.53 12.81 6.59
C ALA A 128 15.45 12.07 7.39
N HIS A 129 14.38 11.67 6.72
CA HIS A 129 13.29 10.90 7.32
C HIS A 129 13.42 9.42 6.96
N GLN A 130 13.05 8.53 7.87
CA GLN A 130 12.93 7.11 7.56
C GLN A 130 11.57 6.81 6.91
N ALA A 131 11.59 6.01 5.84
CA ALA A 131 10.39 5.47 5.23
C ALA A 131 9.59 4.67 6.29
N PRO A 132 8.30 4.99 6.53
CA PRO A 132 7.56 4.37 7.61
C PRO A 132 7.24 2.89 7.36
N TRP A 133 7.07 2.47 6.10
CA TRP A 133 6.73 1.10 5.74
C TRP A 133 7.93 0.36 5.15
N GLY A 134 8.40 -0.63 5.91
CA GLY A 134 9.50 -1.49 5.49
C GLY A 134 9.09 -2.74 4.72
N TRP A 135 10.01 -3.70 4.66
CA TRP A 135 9.83 -4.97 3.93
C TRP A 135 8.62 -5.78 4.37
N ARG A 136 8.16 -5.61 5.62
CA ARG A 136 6.99 -6.31 6.16
C ARG A 136 5.74 -6.04 5.33
N VAL A 137 5.59 -4.81 4.84
CA VAL A 137 4.45 -4.40 4.00
C VAL A 137 4.45 -5.11 2.66
N SER A 138 5.62 -5.24 2.04
CA SER A 138 5.81 -6.04 0.83
C SER A 138 5.54 -7.53 1.10
N LEU A 139 5.90 -8.03 2.28
CA LEU A 139 5.66 -9.43 2.61
C LEU A 139 4.18 -9.72 2.86
N TYR A 140 3.47 -8.89 3.63
CA TYR A 140 2.07 -9.17 3.94
C TYR A 140 1.12 -8.85 2.77
N THR A 141 1.51 -8.03 1.80
CA THR A 141 0.79 -7.90 0.52
C THR A 141 0.90 -9.18 -0.29
N TRP A 142 2.11 -9.76 -0.34
CA TRP A 142 2.38 -11.04 -1.00
C TRP A 142 1.70 -12.24 -0.32
N THR A 143 1.81 -12.41 1.00
CA THR A 143 1.15 -13.52 1.72
C THR A 143 -0.36 -13.43 1.61
N LYS A 144 -0.92 -12.22 1.62
CA LYS A 144 -2.36 -11.98 1.45
C LYS A 144 -2.83 -12.32 0.03
N GLY A 145 -2.00 -12.04 -0.98
CA GLY A 145 -2.23 -12.45 -2.36
C GLY A 145 -2.31 -13.98 -2.48
N ILE A 146 -1.39 -14.70 -1.82
CA ILE A 146 -1.41 -16.17 -1.74
C ILE A 146 -2.67 -16.65 -1.00
N ALA A 147 -3.02 -16.03 0.12
CA ALA A 147 -4.18 -16.42 0.91
C ALA A 147 -5.48 -16.33 0.07
N SER A 148 -5.72 -15.18 -0.55
CA SER A 148 -6.89 -14.95 -1.39
C SER A 148 -6.87 -15.81 -2.66
N GLY A 149 -5.76 -15.77 -3.41
CA GLY A 149 -5.59 -16.49 -4.66
C GLY A 149 -5.67 -18.00 -4.52
N GLY A 150 -5.06 -18.54 -3.45
CA GLY A 150 -5.01 -19.98 -3.19
C GLY A 150 -6.39 -20.59 -2.98
N PHE A 151 -7.36 -19.79 -2.50
CA PHE A 151 -8.76 -20.17 -2.48
C PHE A 151 -9.47 -19.91 -3.81
N LEU A 152 -9.31 -18.70 -4.36
CA LEU A 152 -10.05 -18.25 -5.55
C LEU A 152 -9.76 -19.11 -6.77
N VAL A 153 -8.50 -19.44 -7.04
CA VAL A 153 -8.12 -20.15 -8.27
C VAL A 153 -8.74 -21.56 -8.33
N PRO A 154 -8.59 -22.44 -7.33
CA PRO A 154 -9.23 -23.76 -7.36
C PRO A 154 -10.77 -23.67 -7.38
N VAL A 155 -11.36 -22.74 -6.64
CA VAL A 155 -12.83 -22.55 -6.62
C VAL A 155 -13.37 -22.10 -7.97
N LEU A 156 -12.72 -21.13 -8.62
CA LEU A 156 -13.12 -20.66 -9.95
C LEU A 156 -12.93 -21.74 -11.01
N LEU A 157 -11.87 -22.55 -10.91
CA LEU A 157 -11.67 -23.70 -11.80
C LEU A 157 -12.69 -24.81 -11.55
N ALA A 158 -13.16 -25.00 -10.32
CA ALA A 158 -14.25 -25.92 -10.00
C ALA A 158 -15.58 -25.45 -10.61
N LEU A 159 -15.91 -24.16 -10.47
CA LEU A 159 -17.08 -23.54 -11.10
C LEU A 159 -17.02 -23.61 -12.64
N ALA A 160 -15.82 -23.51 -13.22
CA ALA A 160 -15.61 -23.66 -14.66
C ALA A 160 -15.57 -25.12 -15.13
N GLY A 161 -15.78 -26.10 -14.25
CA GLY A 161 -15.77 -27.53 -14.56
C GLY A 161 -14.39 -28.12 -14.89
N ARG A 162 -13.31 -27.35 -14.67
CA ARG A 162 -11.92 -27.78 -14.89
C ARG A 162 -11.38 -28.61 -13.72
N LEU A 163 -11.87 -28.36 -12.51
CA LEU A 163 -11.67 -29.17 -11.32
C LEU A 163 -13.01 -29.72 -10.81
N GLY A 164 -12.98 -30.83 -10.08
CA GLY A 164 -14.13 -31.34 -9.35
C GLY A 164 -14.19 -30.79 -7.93
N TRP A 165 -15.39 -30.59 -7.38
CA TRP A 165 -15.61 -30.19 -5.98
C TRP A 165 -15.06 -31.22 -4.97
N SER A 166 -14.93 -32.48 -5.40
CA SER A 166 -14.33 -33.57 -4.65
C SER A 166 -12.81 -33.62 -4.71
N ASP A 167 -12.18 -32.89 -5.64
CA ASP A 167 -10.72 -32.90 -5.81
C ASP A 167 -10.05 -32.31 -4.58
N ALA A 168 -8.95 -32.91 -4.14
CA ALA A 168 -8.26 -32.48 -2.92
C ALA A 168 -7.72 -31.04 -3.02
N ALA A 169 -7.43 -30.55 -4.23
CA ALA A 169 -7.07 -29.15 -4.45
C ALA A 169 -8.18 -28.17 -4.02
N VAL A 170 -9.44 -28.48 -4.35
CA VAL A 170 -10.61 -27.65 -4.03
C VAL A 170 -11.02 -27.87 -2.59
N ARG A 171 -11.06 -29.14 -2.16
CA ARG A 171 -11.60 -29.55 -0.86
C ARG A 171 -10.71 -29.19 0.33
N PHE A 172 -9.39 -29.34 0.18
CA PHE A 172 -8.44 -29.21 1.29
C PHE A 172 -7.34 -28.18 1.01
N VAL A 173 -6.67 -28.24 -0.15
CA VAL A 173 -5.54 -27.34 -0.43
C VAL A 173 -5.98 -25.88 -0.44
N ALA A 174 -7.07 -25.56 -1.16
CA ALA A 174 -7.60 -24.21 -1.27
C ALA A 174 -7.90 -23.55 0.09
N PRO A 175 -8.73 -24.13 0.97
CA PRO A 175 -8.99 -23.55 2.29
C PRO A 175 -7.77 -23.58 3.23
N LEU A 176 -6.93 -24.63 3.20
CA LEU A 176 -5.76 -24.71 4.08
C LEU A 176 -4.68 -23.69 3.70
N LEU A 177 -4.40 -23.51 2.42
CA LEU A 177 -3.51 -22.45 1.94
C LEU A 177 -4.04 -21.07 2.31
N ALA A 178 -5.34 -20.84 2.08
CA ALA A 178 -5.97 -19.59 2.40
C ALA A 178 -5.87 -19.26 3.89
N LEU A 179 -6.30 -20.17 4.78
CA LEU A 179 -6.25 -19.94 6.23
C LEU A 179 -4.81 -19.84 6.75
N GLY A 180 -3.89 -20.68 6.26
CA GLY A 180 -2.48 -20.66 6.67
C GLY A 180 -1.81 -19.33 6.32
N PHE A 181 -1.95 -18.87 5.07
CA PHE A 181 -1.38 -17.59 4.65
C PHE A 181 -2.15 -16.38 5.19
N LEU A 182 -3.45 -16.49 5.47
CA LEU A 182 -4.22 -15.44 6.12
C LEU A 182 -3.80 -15.28 7.58
N ALA A 183 -3.54 -16.39 8.30
CA ALA A 183 -2.98 -16.36 9.65
C ALA A 183 -1.57 -15.75 9.66
N LEU A 184 -0.71 -16.13 8.71
CA LEU A 184 0.60 -15.51 8.53
C LEU A 184 0.49 -14.01 8.25
N THR A 185 -0.43 -13.61 7.38
CA THR A 185 -0.72 -12.20 7.07
C THR A 185 -1.17 -11.46 8.34
N GLY A 186 -2.07 -12.04 9.13
CA GLY A 186 -2.52 -11.47 10.40
C GLY A 186 -1.38 -11.28 11.40
N ALA A 187 -0.51 -12.28 11.54
CA ALA A 187 0.67 -12.20 12.40
C ALA A 187 1.65 -11.10 11.95
N LEU A 188 1.91 -11.00 10.64
CA LEU A 188 2.76 -9.95 10.07
C LEU A 188 2.16 -8.55 10.26
N LEU A 189 0.85 -8.40 10.07
CA LEU A 189 0.13 -7.14 10.31
C LEU A 189 0.23 -6.70 11.78
N ILE A 190 0.05 -7.62 12.72
CA ILE A 190 0.17 -7.31 14.15
C ILE A 190 1.62 -6.97 14.51
N TRP A 191 2.60 -7.68 13.95
CA TRP A 191 4.04 -7.41 14.18
C TRP A 191 4.51 -6.07 13.59
N ASP A 192 3.87 -5.61 12.52
CA ASP A 192 4.17 -4.31 11.90
C ASP A 192 3.71 -3.13 12.78
N LEU A 193 2.75 -3.34 13.68
CA LEU A 193 2.31 -2.32 14.63
C LEU A 193 3.42 -1.99 15.64
N LYS A 194 3.64 -0.69 15.88
CA LYS A 194 4.53 -0.22 16.96
C LYS A 194 4.02 -0.59 18.36
N HIS A 195 2.71 -0.76 18.52
CA HIS A 195 2.06 -1.22 19.75
C HIS A 195 1.14 -2.41 19.45
N PRO A 196 1.69 -3.63 19.30
CA PRO A 196 0.95 -4.80 18.83
C PRO A 196 -0.25 -5.14 19.74
N ALA A 197 -0.11 -4.94 21.05
CA ALA A 197 -1.19 -5.16 22.02
C ALA A 197 -2.45 -4.31 21.76
N ARG A 198 -2.36 -3.23 20.97
CA ARG A 198 -3.51 -2.36 20.66
C ARG A 198 -4.30 -2.80 19.42
N PHE A 199 -3.94 -3.91 18.76
CA PHE A 199 -4.62 -4.35 17.54
C PHE A 199 -6.14 -4.56 17.74
N TYR A 200 -6.55 -5.06 18.90
CA TYR A 200 -7.97 -5.31 19.21
C TYR A 200 -8.83 -4.03 19.18
N LEU A 201 -8.21 -2.85 19.33
CA LEU A 201 -8.90 -1.57 19.23
C LEU A 201 -9.44 -1.32 17.81
N ILE A 202 -8.89 -1.97 16.78
CA ILE A 202 -9.45 -1.90 15.43
C ILE A 202 -10.88 -2.44 15.40
N PHE A 203 -11.16 -3.49 16.19
CA PHE A 203 -12.47 -4.13 16.24
C PHE A 203 -13.39 -3.50 17.30
N THR A 204 -12.85 -2.99 18.41
CA THR A 204 -13.66 -2.41 19.50
C THR A 204 -13.85 -0.89 19.41
N ARG A 205 -12.94 -0.16 18.77
CA ARG A 205 -12.96 1.31 18.59
C ARG A 205 -12.66 1.66 17.13
N HIS A 206 -13.55 1.23 16.25
CA HIS A 206 -13.39 1.32 14.81
C HIS A 206 -13.56 2.77 14.31
N GLN A 207 -12.72 3.17 13.35
CA GLN A 207 -12.89 4.39 12.56
C GLN A 207 -13.21 4.02 11.11
N TRP A 208 -14.50 4.00 10.75
CA TRP A 208 -14.99 3.47 9.47
C TRP A 208 -14.51 4.24 8.23
N GLN A 209 -13.94 5.44 8.38
CA GLN A 209 -13.32 6.14 7.26
C GLN A 209 -11.95 5.54 6.85
N SER A 210 -11.33 4.73 7.72
CA SER A 210 -10.04 4.09 7.45
C SER A 210 -10.19 2.79 6.66
N TRP A 211 -9.48 2.65 5.54
CA TRP A 211 -9.42 1.39 4.80
C TRP A 211 -8.68 0.28 5.54
N LEU A 212 -7.83 0.62 6.51
CA LEU A 212 -7.20 -0.37 7.39
C LEU A 212 -8.25 -1.08 8.25
N VAL A 213 -9.21 -0.31 8.80
CA VAL A 213 -10.32 -0.86 9.60
C VAL A 213 -11.23 -1.70 8.71
N ARG A 214 -11.71 -1.14 7.59
CA ARG A 214 -12.58 -1.89 6.64
C ARG A 214 -11.92 -3.19 6.17
N GLY A 215 -10.65 -3.13 5.80
CA GLY A 215 -9.87 -4.29 5.37
C GLY A 215 -9.73 -5.36 6.45
N SER A 216 -9.58 -4.97 7.71
CA SER A 216 -9.50 -5.92 8.84
C SER A 216 -10.81 -6.71 9.01
N PHE A 217 -11.96 -6.07 8.84
CA PHE A 217 -13.26 -6.75 8.85
C PHE A 217 -13.46 -7.66 7.62
N VAL A 218 -13.00 -7.24 6.43
CA VAL A 218 -13.03 -8.08 5.22
C VAL A 218 -12.18 -9.33 5.39
N ILE A 219 -10.96 -9.20 5.91
CA ILE A 219 -10.07 -10.33 6.21
C ILE A 219 -10.70 -11.28 7.24
N ALA A 220 -11.28 -10.75 8.31
CA ALA A 220 -11.93 -11.55 9.34
C ALA A 220 -13.14 -12.33 8.78
N ALA A 221 -13.99 -11.67 7.99
CA ALA A 221 -15.13 -12.31 7.33
C ALA A 221 -14.67 -13.39 6.32
N TYR A 222 -13.64 -13.09 5.53
CA TYR A 222 -13.04 -14.04 4.60
C TYR A 222 -12.52 -15.29 5.33
N GLY A 223 -11.74 -15.11 6.40
CA GLY A 223 -11.24 -16.21 7.22
C GLY A 223 -12.37 -17.04 7.85
N GLY A 224 -13.43 -16.38 8.32
CA GLY A 224 -14.62 -17.06 8.84
C GLY A 224 -15.30 -17.94 7.79
N VAL A 225 -15.59 -17.39 6.60
CA VAL A 225 -16.23 -18.15 5.50
C VAL A 225 -15.36 -19.32 5.04
N VAL A 226 -14.05 -19.12 4.88
CA VAL A 226 -13.14 -20.20 4.48
C VAL A 226 -13.01 -21.27 5.56
N THR A 227 -13.09 -20.90 6.84
CA THR A 227 -13.11 -21.86 7.96
C THR A 227 -14.36 -22.74 7.90
N VAL A 228 -15.54 -22.14 7.73
CA VAL A 228 -16.78 -22.90 7.58
C VAL A 228 -16.76 -23.76 6.31
N TYR A 229 -16.20 -23.22 5.21
CA TYR A 229 -15.97 -23.98 3.97
C TYR A 229 -15.16 -25.25 4.25
N LEU A 230 -14.02 -25.14 4.95
CA LEU A 230 -13.17 -26.28 5.30
C LEU A 230 -13.94 -27.33 6.11
N VAL A 231 -14.76 -26.91 7.07
CA VAL A 231 -15.60 -27.82 7.86
C VAL A 231 -16.61 -28.55 6.98
N THR A 232 -17.34 -27.83 6.12
CA THR A 232 -18.32 -28.45 5.20
C THR A 232 -17.67 -29.38 4.18
N ALA A 233 -16.47 -29.02 3.70
CA ALA A 233 -15.64 -29.85 2.85
C ALA A 233 -15.22 -31.13 3.60
N ALA A 234 -14.77 -31.03 4.85
CA ALA A 234 -14.40 -32.19 5.67
C ALA A 234 -15.60 -33.14 5.90
N THR A 235 -16.79 -32.60 6.16
CA THR A 235 -18.03 -33.37 6.39
C THR A 235 -18.77 -33.80 5.12
N ARG A 236 -18.25 -33.47 3.93
CA ARG A 236 -18.81 -33.81 2.60
C ARG A 236 -20.21 -33.22 2.35
N LEU A 237 -20.51 -32.06 2.94
CA LEU A 237 -21.74 -31.31 2.68
C LEU A 237 -21.57 -30.46 1.41
N THR A 238 -21.66 -31.09 0.23
CA THR A 238 -21.32 -30.46 -1.07
C THR A 238 -22.12 -29.20 -1.37
N THR A 239 -23.44 -29.19 -1.14
CA THR A 239 -24.26 -27.99 -1.38
C THR A 239 -23.84 -26.82 -0.49
N ALA A 240 -23.54 -27.08 0.78
CA ALA A 240 -23.06 -26.03 1.69
C ALA A 240 -21.66 -25.54 1.29
N GLN A 241 -20.77 -26.46 0.89
CA GLN A 241 -19.44 -26.15 0.38
C GLN A 241 -19.52 -25.23 -0.85
N GLU A 242 -20.38 -25.53 -1.83
CA GLU A 242 -20.56 -24.72 -3.04
C GLU A 242 -21.09 -23.31 -2.74
N VAL A 243 -22.10 -23.20 -1.87
CA VAL A 243 -22.65 -21.90 -1.43
C VAL A 243 -21.57 -21.06 -0.75
N LEU A 244 -20.78 -21.67 0.15
CA LEU A 244 -19.68 -20.99 0.82
C LEU A 244 -18.54 -20.62 -0.14
N ALA A 245 -18.32 -21.42 -1.19
CA ALA A 245 -17.37 -21.10 -2.25
C ALA A 245 -17.76 -19.80 -2.95
N VAL A 246 -19.03 -19.69 -3.35
CA VAL A 246 -19.57 -18.49 -4.01
C VAL A 246 -19.54 -17.28 -3.08
N ALA A 247 -19.89 -17.45 -1.80
CA ALA A 247 -19.78 -16.39 -0.79
C ALA A 247 -18.32 -15.96 -0.52
N GLY A 248 -17.38 -16.90 -0.62
CA GLY A 248 -15.95 -16.67 -0.43
C GLY A 248 -15.30 -15.89 -1.56
N ILE A 249 -15.85 -15.89 -2.79
CA ILE A 249 -15.31 -15.16 -3.95
C ILE A 249 -15.22 -13.65 -3.71
N PRO A 250 -16.33 -12.92 -3.41
CA PRO A 250 -16.25 -11.48 -3.20
C PRO A 250 -15.41 -11.11 -1.99
N LEU A 251 -15.39 -11.95 -0.94
CA LEU A 251 -14.55 -11.74 0.24
C LEU A 251 -13.06 -11.95 -0.06
N GLY A 252 -12.71 -12.95 -0.86
CA GLY A 252 -11.34 -13.19 -1.33
C GLY A 252 -10.84 -12.05 -2.20
N ILE A 253 -11.65 -11.61 -3.18
CA ILE A 253 -11.33 -10.44 -4.02
C ILE A 253 -11.18 -9.20 -3.13
N GLY A 254 -12.11 -8.98 -2.19
CA GLY A 254 -12.03 -7.90 -1.21
C GLY A 254 -10.74 -7.94 -0.40
N ALA A 255 -10.36 -9.11 0.12
CA ALA A 255 -9.13 -9.31 0.90
C ALA A 255 -7.88 -9.01 0.06
N ALA A 256 -7.85 -9.40 -1.22
CA ALA A 256 -6.74 -9.06 -2.12
C ALA A 256 -6.70 -7.55 -2.46
N CYS A 257 -7.84 -6.97 -2.82
CA CYS A 257 -7.89 -5.66 -3.47
C CYS A 257 -8.08 -4.47 -2.51
N TYR A 258 -8.55 -4.65 -1.27
CA TYR A 258 -8.80 -3.51 -0.36
C TYR A 258 -7.55 -2.65 -0.13
N THR A 259 -6.38 -3.27 -0.24
CA THR A 259 -5.09 -2.60 -0.06
C THR A 259 -4.84 -1.53 -1.11
N ALA A 260 -5.37 -1.63 -2.33
CA ALA A 260 -5.28 -0.55 -3.32
C ALA A 260 -5.92 0.75 -2.78
N PHE A 261 -7.06 0.63 -2.10
CA PHE A 261 -7.71 1.79 -1.50
C PHE A 261 -6.99 2.31 -0.25
N LEU A 262 -6.32 1.42 0.50
CA LEU A 262 -5.44 1.81 1.61
C LEU A 262 -4.23 2.61 1.09
N PHE A 263 -3.63 2.18 -0.02
CA PHE A 263 -2.57 2.91 -0.71
C PHE A 263 -3.06 4.25 -1.25
N ALA A 264 -4.24 4.29 -1.89
CA ALA A 264 -4.84 5.53 -2.38
C ALA A 264 -5.21 6.53 -1.26
N GLN A 265 -5.47 6.06 -0.03
CA GLN A 265 -5.67 6.93 1.13
C GLN A 265 -4.42 7.72 1.53
N ALA A 266 -3.22 7.25 1.17
CA ALA A 266 -1.98 7.97 1.38
C ALA A 266 -1.78 9.05 0.30
N LYS A 267 -2.66 10.08 0.29
CA LYS A 267 -2.73 11.16 -0.71
C LYS A 267 -1.42 11.90 -1.00
N ALA A 268 -0.45 11.84 -0.08
CA ALA A 268 0.86 12.45 -0.28
C ALA A 268 1.79 11.62 -1.20
N ARG A 269 1.51 10.32 -1.37
CA ARG A 269 2.29 9.36 -2.17
C ARG A 269 1.60 9.15 -3.51
N ASP A 270 2.10 9.83 -4.54
CA ASP A 270 1.41 9.94 -5.81
C ASP A 270 1.42 8.63 -6.62
N LEU A 271 2.50 7.85 -6.57
CA LEU A 271 2.60 6.55 -7.26
C LEU A 271 1.50 5.57 -6.79
N TRP A 272 1.22 5.56 -5.48
CA TRP A 272 0.22 4.70 -4.86
C TRP A 272 -1.23 5.08 -5.16
N GLN A 273 -1.46 6.25 -5.77
CA GLN A 273 -2.77 6.69 -6.21
C GLN A 273 -3.10 6.25 -7.63
N SER A 274 -2.23 5.47 -8.28
CA SER A 274 -2.51 4.92 -9.60
C SER A 274 -3.81 4.11 -9.59
N PRO A 275 -4.76 4.38 -10.51
CA PRO A 275 -5.98 3.60 -10.63
C PRO A 275 -5.71 2.15 -11.07
N MET A 276 -4.52 1.87 -11.62
CA MET A 276 -4.12 0.52 -12.04
C MET A 276 -3.75 -0.38 -10.86
N LEU A 277 -3.55 0.16 -9.65
CA LEU A 277 -3.15 -0.63 -8.50
C LEU A 277 -4.19 -1.70 -8.11
N LEU A 278 -5.49 -1.40 -8.26
CA LEU A 278 -6.55 -2.37 -7.99
C LEU A 278 -6.51 -3.55 -8.99
N PRO A 279 -6.47 -3.31 -10.32
CA PRO A 279 -6.20 -4.36 -11.30
C PRO A 279 -4.94 -5.16 -11.04
N HIS A 280 -3.84 -4.51 -10.64
CA HIS A 280 -2.59 -5.19 -10.27
C HIS A 280 -2.83 -6.19 -9.14
N LEU A 281 -3.37 -5.76 -7.99
CA LEU A 281 -3.58 -6.63 -6.84
C LEU A 281 -4.54 -7.79 -7.14
N ALA A 282 -5.55 -7.57 -7.99
CA ALA A 282 -6.47 -8.63 -8.41
C ALA A 282 -5.76 -9.71 -9.23
N VAL A 283 -4.99 -9.31 -10.25
CA VAL A 283 -4.24 -10.23 -11.11
C VAL A 283 -3.16 -10.96 -10.31
N GLN A 284 -2.46 -10.24 -9.42
CA GLN A 284 -1.42 -10.82 -8.57
C GLN A 284 -1.97 -11.83 -7.59
N ALA A 285 -3.19 -11.65 -7.06
CA ALA A 285 -3.84 -12.67 -6.25
C ALA A 285 -4.09 -13.94 -7.06
N GLY A 286 -4.65 -13.83 -8.28
CA GLY A 286 -4.80 -14.98 -9.17
C GLY A 286 -3.47 -15.66 -9.51
N TYR A 287 -2.43 -14.87 -9.81
CA TYR A 287 -1.08 -15.34 -10.12
C TYR A 287 -0.44 -16.08 -8.95
N ALA A 288 -0.43 -15.49 -7.75
CA ALA A 288 0.09 -16.10 -6.52
C ALA A 288 -0.72 -17.33 -6.12
N GLY A 289 -2.04 -17.30 -6.34
CA GLY A 289 -2.94 -18.42 -6.13
C GLY A 289 -2.62 -19.63 -7.00
N ALA A 290 -2.45 -19.41 -8.30
CA ALA A 290 -2.09 -20.47 -9.23
C ALA A 290 -0.69 -21.03 -8.92
N ALA A 291 0.30 -20.15 -8.66
CA ALA A 291 1.65 -20.58 -8.33
C ALA A 291 1.73 -21.41 -7.04
N SER A 292 1.00 -20.99 -5.99
CA SER A 292 1.01 -21.66 -4.68
C SER A 292 0.21 -22.95 -4.63
N THR A 293 -0.81 -23.09 -5.48
CA THR A 293 -1.64 -24.32 -5.58
C THR A 293 -1.01 -25.38 -6.46
N LEU A 294 -0.25 -25.00 -7.50
CA LEU A 294 0.35 -25.91 -8.48
C LEU A 294 1.17 -27.07 -7.87
N PRO A 295 2.07 -26.86 -6.89
CA PRO A 295 2.84 -27.95 -6.30
C PRO A 295 1.96 -29.03 -5.69
N PHE A 296 0.83 -28.67 -5.09
CA PHE A 296 -0.09 -29.61 -4.46
C PHE A 296 -0.98 -30.30 -5.50
N ALA A 297 -1.43 -29.57 -6.52
CA ALA A 297 -2.28 -30.11 -7.58
C ALA A 297 -1.62 -31.26 -8.33
N LEU A 298 -0.29 -31.24 -8.49
CA LEU A 298 0.47 -32.31 -9.14
C LEU A 298 0.31 -33.68 -8.47
N TRP A 299 0.17 -33.70 -7.15
CA TRP A 299 0.04 -34.94 -6.37
C TRP A 299 -1.41 -35.29 -6.08
N LEU A 300 -2.28 -34.28 -6.02
CA LEU A 300 -3.60 -34.38 -5.42
C LEU A 300 -4.74 -34.12 -6.40
N SER A 301 -4.47 -33.85 -7.67
CA SER A 301 -5.49 -33.51 -8.66
C SER A 301 -5.26 -34.20 -10.02
N PRO A 302 -6.33 -34.41 -10.79
CA PRO A 302 -6.22 -34.96 -12.15
C PRO A 302 -5.34 -34.08 -13.04
N HIS A 303 -4.69 -34.70 -14.03
CA HIS A 303 -3.80 -34.00 -14.97
C HIS A 303 -4.49 -32.79 -15.66
N ARG A 304 -5.78 -32.90 -16.01
CA ARG A 304 -6.57 -31.79 -16.56
C ARG A 304 -6.61 -30.55 -15.65
N GLY A 305 -6.60 -30.76 -14.33
CA GLY A 305 -6.62 -29.70 -13.33
C GLY A 305 -5.26 -29.02 -13.20
N VAL A 306 -4.19 -29.80 -13.25
CA VAL A 306 -2.80 -29.29 -13.29
C VAL A 306 -2.61 -28.37 -14.49
N VAL A 307 -2.95 -28.84 -15.69
CA VAL A 307 -2.85 -28.05 -16.93
C VAL A 307 -3.69 -26.77 -16.84
N ALA A 308 -4.88 -26.83 -16.25
CA ALA A 308 -5.70 -25.63 -16.05
C ALA A 308 -5.03 -24.61 -15.13
N ILE A 309 -4.39 -25.04 -14.04
CA ILE A 309 -3.65 -24.15 -13.13
C ILE A 309 -2.42 -23.56 -13.82
N GLU A 310 -1.66 -24.35 -14.59
CA GLU A 310 -0.51 -23.88 -15.37
C GLU A 310 -0.90 -22.81 -16.38
N VAL A 311 -2.03 -22.99 -17.07
CA VAL A 311 -2.58 -21.99 -18.02
C VAL A 311 -3.00 -20.73 -17.28
N VAL A 312 -3.70 -20.84 -16.14
CA VAL A 312 -4.08 -19.67 -15.32
C VAL A 312 -2.83 -18.93 -14.88
N LEU A 313 -1.79 -19.64 -14.45
CA LEU A 313 -0.51 -19.05 -14.03
C LEU A 313 0.16 -18.28 -15.17
N ALA A 314 0.27 -18.87 -16.36
CA ALA A 314 0.88 -18.22 -17.52
C ALA A 314 0.08 -17.00 -18.01
N VAL A 315 -1.25 -17.10 -18.05
CA VAL A 315 -2.12 -15.98 -18.42
C VAL A 315 -2.01 -14.85 -17.40
N ALA A 316 -2.07 -15.16 -16.11
CA ALA A 316 -1.92 -14.16 -15.05
C ALA A 316 -0.53 -13.51 -15.06
N ALA A 317 0.54 -14.26 -15.39
CA ALA A 317 1.88 -13.72 -15.60
C ALA A 317 1.91 -12.71 -16.74
N GLY A 318 1.37 -13.09 -17.91
CA GLY A 318 1.32 -12.23 -19.09
C GLY A 318 0.51 -10.95 -18.83
N VAL A 319 -0.66 -11.07 -18.23
CA VAL A 319 -1.49 -9.92 -17.85
C VAL A 319 -0.76 -9.04 -16.82
N HIS A 320 -0.10 -9.63 -15.83
CA HIS A 320 0.67 -8.87 -14.86
C HIS A 320 1.79 -8.06 -15.53
N LEU A 321 2.56 -8.66 -16.45
CA LEU A 321 3.62 -7.96 -17.19
C LEU A 321 3.07 -6.84 -18.08
N VAL A 322 1.91 -7.03 -18.72
CA VAL A 322 1.25 -5.97 -19.48
C VAL A 322 0.84 -4.82 -18.57
N LEU A 323 0.28 -5.11 -17.39
CA LEU A 323 -0.05 -4.06 -16.41
C LEU A 323 1.22 -3.33 -15.94
N VAL A 324 2.32 -4.05 -15.67
CA VAL A 324 3.60 -3.43 -15.28
C VAL A 324 4.16 -2.55 -16.39
N ALA A 325 4.11 -3.00 -17.64
CA ALA A 325 4.53 -2.22 -18.80
C ALA A 325 3.64 -0.99 -18.98
N ALA A 326 2.32 -1.11 -18.80
CA ALA A 326 1.40 0.02 -18.87
C ALA A 326 1.68 1.04 -17.77
N GLU A 327 1.81 0.63 -16.51
CA GLU A 327 2.09 1.53 -15.38
C GLU A 327 3.41 2.29 -15.57
N THR A 328 4.43 1.67 -16.18
CA THR A 328 5.75 2.28 -16.40
C THR A 328 5.86 3.10 -17.69
N ALA A 329 5.03 2.81 -18.70
CA ALA A 329 5.02 3.53 -19.98
C ALA A 329 4.05 4.72 -20.00
N LEU A 330 2.98 4.68 -19.20
CA LEU A 330 2.01 5.77 -19.10
C LEU A 330 2.65 7.02 -18.52
N VAL A 331 2.28 8.18 -19.05
CA VAL A 331 2.76 9.46 -18.56
C VAL A 331 2.18 9.72 -17.17
N HIS A 332 3.07 9.83 -16.18
CA HIS A 332 2.67 10.17 -14.82
C HIS A 332 2.30 11.66 -14.73
N PRO A 333 1.12 12.00 -14.18
CA PRO A 333 0.59 13.37 -14.21
C PRO A 333 1.31 14.34 -13.26
N THR A 334 2.06 13.83 -12.27
CA THR A 334 2.76 14.66 -11.29
C THR A 334 4.25 14.33 -11.26
N ALA A 335 5.08 15.35 -10.96
CA ALA A 335 6.52 15.17 -10.78
C ALA A 335 6.85 14.15 -9.68
N HIS A 336 6.04 14.10 -8.62
CA HIS A 336 6.15 13.10 -7.56
C HIS A 336 5.90 11.67 -8.06
N ALA A 337 4.85 11.45 -8.87
CA ALA A 337 4.59 10.13 -9.44
C ALA A 337 5.70 9.71 -10.42
N HIS A 338 6.16 10.64 -11.25
CA HIS A 338 7.27 10.40 -12.17
C HIS A 338 8.57 10.02 -11.44
N LEU A 339 8.92 10.74 -10.37
CA LEU A 339 10.10 10.41 -9.56
C LEU A 339 9.95 9.05 -8.86
N GLY A 340 8.75 8.73 -8.33
CA GLY A 340 8.47 7.42 -7.73
C GLY A 340 8.67 6.29 -8.74
N ALA A 341 8.13 6.42 -9.95
CA ALA A 341 8.31 5.44 -11.02
C ALA A 341 9.77 5.36 -11.49
N HIS A 342 10.49 6.49 -11.56
CA HIS A 342 11.91 6.51 -11.86
C HIS A 342 12.72 5.74 -10.81
N GLU A 343 12.47 5.96 -9.52
CA GLU A 343 13.13 5.23 -8.42
C GLU A 343 12.85 3.73 -8.44
N MET A 344 11.68 3.34 -8.95
CA MET A 344 11.29 1.94 -9.18
C MET A 344 12.05 1.30 -10.34
N VAL A 345 12.11 1.96 -11.51
CA VAL A 345 12.59 1.36 -12.76
C VAL A 345 14.09 1.56 -13.00
N ARG A 346 14.63 2.71 -12.61
CA ARG A 346 16.02 3.11 -12.87
C ARG A 346 16.82 3.52 -11.63
N GLY A 347 16.14 3.88 -10.54
CA GLY A 347 16.77 4.33 -9.30
C GLY A 347 17.00 3.21 -8.28
N ARG A 348 16.80 3.54 -7.00
CA ARG A 348 17.22 2.70 -5.85
C ARG A 348 16.61 1.30 -5.83
N PHE A 349 15.46 1.12 -6.45
CA PHE A 349 14.65 -0.12 -6.44
C PHE A 349 14.61 -0.84 -7.80
N ALA A 350 15.43 -0.40 -8.77
CA ALA A 350 15.54 -1.04 -10.09
C ALA A 350 15.94 -2.52 -10.01
N GLY A 351 16.82 -2.89 -9.08
CA GLY A 351 17.26 -4.29 -8.91
C GLY A 351 16.10 -5.24 -8.63
N PRO A 352 15.34 -5.06 -7.53
CA PRO A 352 14.13 -5.84 -7.25
C PRO A 352 13.05 -5.75 -8.34
N PHE A 353 12.89 -4.59 -8.99
CA PHE A 353 11.92 -4.42 -10.07
C PHE A 353 12.25 -5.31 -11.28
N TRP A 354 13.47 -5.22 -11.81
CA TRP A 354 13.86 -5.97 -12.99
C TRP A 354 14.05 -7.46 -12.71
N SER A 355 14.57 -7.83 -11.53
CA SER A 355 14.63 -9.25 -11.15
C SER A 355 13.23 -9.83 -11.03
N GLY A 356 12.28 -9.08 -10.44
CA GLY A 356 10.87 -9.45 -10.39
C GLY A 356 10.28 -9.65 -11.78
N ALA A 357 10.44 -8.68 -12.68
CA ALA A 357 9.92 -8.73 -14.04
C ALA A 357 10.47 -9.92 -14.84
N VAL A 358 11.78 -10.20 -14.75
CA VAL A 358 12.41 -11.33 -15.45
C VAL A 358 11.89 -12.67 -14.93
N LEU A 359 11.79 -12.82 -13.60
CA LEU A 359 11.27 -14.05 -12.99
C LEU A 359 9.80 -14.30 -13.36
N VAL A 360 8.97 -13.24 -13.37
CA VAL A 360 7.58 -13.32 -13.84
C VAL A 360 7.51 -13.61 -15.35
N ALA A 361 8.39 -13.05 -16.17
CA ALA A 361 8.44 -13.35 -17.60
C ALA A 361 8.70 -14.83 -17.87
N ALA A 362 9.59 -15.47 -17.10
CA ALA A 362 9.85 -16.90 -17.22
C ALA A 362 8.62 -17.77 -16.89
N THR A 363 7.68 -17.29 -16.07
CA THR A 363 6.52 -18.09 -15.64
C THR A 363 5.38 -18.08 -16.66
N VAL A 364 5.44 -17.23 -17.69
CA VAL A 364 4.61 -17.37 -18.90
C VAL A 364 4.81 -18.75 -19.54
N ALA A 365 5.99 -19.35 -19.36
CA ALA A 365 6.29 -20.69 -19.81
C ALA A 365 5.75 -21.81 -18.89
N ALA A 366 4.89 -21.51 -17.90
CA ALA A 366 4.37 -22.50 -16.95
C ALA A 366 3.82 -23.80 -17.57
N PRO A 367 3.09 -23.80 -18.70
CA PRO A 367 2.63 -25.04 -19.36
C PRO A 367 3.76 -25.97 -19.84
N TRP A 368 5.00 -25.46 -19.98
CA TRP A 368 6.15 -26.25 -20.43
C TRP A 368 7.11 -26.59 -19.28
N ILE A 369 7.26 -25.70 -18.30
CA ILE A 369 8.20 -25.89 -17.17
C ILE A 369 7.50 -26.42 -15.90
N GLY A 370 6.17 -26.51 -15.91
CA GLY A 370 5.35 -27.04 -14.83
C GLY A 370 5.66 -26.40 -13.48
N VAL A 371 5.87 -27.24 -12.45
CA VAL A 371 6.13 -26.83 -11.06
C VAL A 371 7.35 -25.93 -10.87
N VAL A 372 8.33 -25.97 -11.79
CA VAL A 372 9.52 -25.12 -11.73
C VAL A 372 9.13 -23.64 -11.84
N SER A 373 7.98 -23.33 -12.43
CA SER A 373 7.43 -21.97 -12.48
C SER A 373 7.00 -21.43 -11.11
N THR A 374 6.66 -22.28 -10.12
CA THR A 374 6.20 -21.83 -8.79
C THR A 374 7.19 -20.93 -8.05
N PRO A 375 8.45 -21.35 -7.78
CA PRO A 375 9.40 -20.49 -7.07
C PRO A 375 9.74 -19.22 -7.86
N LEU A 376 9.81 -19.30 -9.20
CA LEU A 376 10.03 -18.14 -10.06
C LEU A 376 8.87 -17.14 -9.92
N ALA A 377 7.64 -17.63 -9.92
CA ALA A 377 6.45 -16.79 -9.82
C ALA A 377 6.36 -16.08 -8.48
N LEU A 378 6.54 -16.85 -7.42
CA LEU A 378 6.42 -16.39 -6.04
C LEU A 378 7.54 -15.40 -5.66
N LEU A 379 8.79 -15.69 -6.00
CA LEU A 379 9.91 -14.77 -5.76
C LEU A 379 9.86 -13.55 -6.67
N GLY A 380 9.47 -13.74 -7.94
CA GLY A 380 9.32 -12.65 -8.90
C GLY A 380 8.27 -11.64 -8.45
N LEU A 381 7.11 -12.12 -8.01
CA LEU A 381 6.05 -11.27 -7.47
C LEU A 381 6.50 -10.55 -6.20
N LEU A 382 7.17 -11.24 -5.27
CA LEU A 382 7.65 -10.61 -4.03
C LEU A 382 8.65 -9.49 -4.31
N ALA A 383 9.55 -9.68 -5.28
CA ALA A 383 10.53 -8.67 -5.68
C ALA A 383 9.83 -7.44 -6.32
N TYR A 384 8.83 -7.66 -7.17
CA TYR A 384 8.01 -6.59 -7.74
C TYR A 384 7.23 -5.81 -6.66
N GLU A 385 6.53 -6.50 -5.76
CA GLU A 385 5.80 -5.89 -4.64
C GLU A 385 6.74 -5.05 -3.76
N HIS A 386 7.94 -5.57 -3.51
CA HIS A 386 8.95 -4.82 -2.77
C HIS A 386 9.36 -3.53 -3.49
N ALA A 387 9.62 -3.60 -4.80
CA ALA A 387 9.96 -2.43 -5.59
C ALA A 387 8.83 -1.39 -5.58
N TYR A 388 7.59 -1.79 -5.85
CA TYR A 388 6.44 -0.89 -5.94
C TYR A 388 6.14 -0.18 -4.61
N VAL A 389 6.11 -0.94 -3.51
CA VAL A 389 5.82 -0.38 -2.17
C VAL A 389 6.93 0.56 -1.71
N GLN A 390 8.20 0.22 -1.92
CA GLN A 390 9.30 1.07 -1.47
C GLN A 390 9.47 2.32 -2.35
N ALA A 391 9.30 2.18 -3.67
CA ALA A 391 9.39 3.31 -4.59
C ALA A 391 8.30 4.36 -4.37
N GLY A 392 7.08 3.96 -3.98
CA GLY A 392 6.04 4.95 -3.66
C GLY A 392 6.36 5.84 -2.45
N GLN A 393 7.28 5.42 -1.58
CA GLN A 393 7.70 6.20 -0.41
C GLN A 393 9.03 6.93 -0.60
N SER A 394 9.79 6.60 -1.65
CA SER A 394 11.13 7.16 -1.88
C SER A 394 11.11 8.66 -2.18
N VAL A 395 9.96 9.18 -2.60
CA VAL A 395 9.75 10.57 -2.96
C VAL A 395 9.66 11.45 -1.70
N PRO A 396 10.35 12.59 -1.62
CA PRO A 396 10.27 13.48 -0.46
C PRO A 396 8.87 14.11 -0.28
N LEU A 397 8.46 14.30 0.97
CA LEU A 397 7.17 14.92 1.35
C LEU A 397 7.31 16.23 2.11
N ALA A 398 8.48 16.47 2.69
CA ALA A 398 8.80 17.67 3.45
C ALA A 398 9.93 18.40 2.73
#